data_AF-M1BDP2-F1
#
_entry.id   AF-M1BDP2-F1
#
_cell.length_a   1.000
_cell.length_b   1.000
_cell.length_c   1.000
_cell.angle_alpha   90.00
_cell.angle_beta   90.00
_cell.angle_gamma   90.00
#
_symmetry.space_group_name_H-M   'P 1'
#
loop_
_entity.id
_entity.type
_entity.pdbx_description
1 polymer ?
#
loop_
_entity_poly.entity_id
_entity_poly.type
_entity_poly.pdbx_seq_one_letter_code
_entity_poly.pdbx_strand_id
1 'polypeptide(L)' 'MQGQDFELIPFGAGRRICPGLPLALRMIPVMLGSLLNSFNWKLEAGIEPQALDMEEKFGITLAKARPLRAIPSPL' A
#
# COMPACT_ATOMS: atom_id res chain seq x y z
N MET A 1 -3.27 -4.66 24.97
CA MET A 1 -4.52 -4.38 24.21
C MET A 1 -4.10 -3.79 22.87
N GLN A 2 -4.73 -4.15 21.74
CA GLN A 2 -4.43 -3.46 20.47
C GLN A 2 -4.87 -1.98 20.57
N GLY A 3 -4.00 -1.07 20.13
CA GLY A 3 -4.24 0.39 20.21
C GLY A 3 -3.71 1.08 21.47
N GLN A 4 -2.67 0.53 22.11
CA GLN A 4 -1.90 1.21 23.18
C GLN A 4 -0.63 1.89 22.66
N ASP A 5 -0.30 1.65 21.40
CA ASP A 5 0.72 2.40 20.67
C ASP A 5 0.04 3.56 19.95
N PHE A 6 0.34 4.78 20.40
CA PHE A 6 -0.28 6.00 19.89
C PHE A 6 0.59 6.73 18.87
N GLU A 7 1.81 6.24 18.61
CA GLU A 7 2.66 6.80 17.55
C GLU A 7 2.13 6.40 16.16
N LEU A 8 1.38 5.29 16.07
CA LEU A 8 0.85 4.77 14.80
C LEU A 8 -0.56 4.15 14.95
N ILE A 9 -1.58 4.86 14.45
CA ILE A 9 -3.01 4.45 14.52
C ILE A 9 -3.75 4.41 13.16
N PRO A 10 -3.22 3.72 12.13
CA PRO A 10 -3.80 3.73 10.77
C PRO A 10 -5.19 3.09 10.68
N PHE A 11 -5.55 2.27 11.67
CA PHE A 11 -6.86 1.61 11.79
C PHE A 11 -7.69 2.16 12.97
N GLY A 12 -7.25 3.25 13.59
CA GLY A 12 -7.82 3.80 14.82
C GLY A 12 -7.52 2.95 16.06
N ALA A 13 -8.20 3.28 17.17
CA ALA A 13 -8.04 2.63 18.46
C ALA A 13 -9.36 2.60 19.26
N GLY A 14 -9.39 1.79 20.33
CA GLY A 14 -10.52 1.73 21.27
C GLY A 14 -11.79 1.11 20.70
N ARG A 15 -12.96 1.59 21.15
CA ARG A 15 -14.29 1.00 20.86
C ARG A 15 -14.68 1.04 19.38
N ARG A 16 -14.06 1.90 18.59
CA ARG A 16 -14.34 2.08 17.15
C ARG A 16 -13.13 1.77 16.28
N ILE A 17 -12.22 0.91 16.76
CA ILE A 17 -11.12 0.40 15.94
C ILE A 17 -11.68 -0.29 14.68
N CYS A 18 -10.98 -0.16 13.56
CA CYS A 18 -11.41 -0.76 12.29
C CYS A 18 -11.60 -2.27 12.46
N PRO A 19 -12.82 -2.80 12.21
CA PRO A 19 -13.07 -4.24 12.35
C PRO A 19 -12.30 -5.07 11.30
N GLY A 20 -11.83 -4.43 10.23
CA GLY A 20 -11.01 -5.05 9.18
C GLY A 20 -9.54 -5.25 9.55
N LEU A 21 -9.07 -4.78 10.70
CA LEU A 21 -7.65 -4.87 11.10
C LEU A 21 -7.06 -6.30 11.00
N PRO A 22 -7.70 -7.37 11.51
CA PRO A 22 -7.13 -8.71 11.41
C PRO A 22 -7.03 -9.23 9.97
N LEU A 23 -7.94 -8.80 9.10
CA LEU A 23 -7.93 -9.17 7.69
C LEU A 23 -6.82 -8.42 6.94
N ALA A 24 -6.71 -7.10 7.14
CA ALA A 24 -5.68 -6.28 6.51
C ALA A 24 -4.26 -6.77 6.84
N LEU A 25 -4.00 -7.12 8.10
CA LEU A 25 -2.71 -7.66 8.56
C LEU A 25 -2.35 -9.01 7.90
N ARG A 26 -3.33 -9.77 7.41
CA ARG A 26 -3.09 -11.03 6.69
C ARG A 26 -3.01 -10.82 5.19
N MET A 27 -3.92 -10.04 4.62
CA MET A 27 -4.02 -9.88 3.16
C MET A 27 -2.88 -9.03 2.59
N ILE A 28 -2.51 -7.92 3.23
CA ILE A 28 -1.49 -7.00 2.67
C ILE A 28 -0.14 -7.71 2.47
N PRO A 29 0.41 -8.44 3.46
CA PRO A 29 1.68 -9.15 3.26
C PRO A 29 1.58 -10.27 2.22
N VAL A 30 0.45 -10.99 2.16
CA VAL A 30 0.26 -12.06 1.18
C VAL A 30 0.21 -11.49 -0.23
N MET A 31 -0.61 -10.47 -0.49
CA MET A 31 -0.70 -9.84 -1.81
C MET A 31 0.64 -9.25 -2.25
N LEU A 32 1.30 -8.49 -1.38
CA LEU A 32 2.59 -7.88 -1.71
C LEU A 32 3.67 -8.95 -1.91
N GLY A 33 3.75 -9.95 -1.04
CA GLY A 33 4.69 -11.06 -1.15
C GLY A 33 4.48 -11.86 -2.44
N SER A 34 3.23 -12.15 -2.82
CA SER A 34 2.92 -12.81 -4.09
C SER A 34 3.35 -11.96 -5.30
N LEU A 35 3.07 -10.66 -5.31
CA LEU A 35 3.46 -9.78 -6.42
C LEU A 35 4.99 -9.69 -6.58
N LEU A 36 5.73 -9.57 -5.47
CA LEU A 36 7.18 -9.46 -5.49
C LEU A 36 7.88 -10.79 -5.79
N ASN A 37 7.30 -11.91 -5.35
CA ASN A 37 7.88 -13.25 -5.55
C ASN A 37 7.48 -13.90 -6.88
N SER A 38 6.63 -13.27 -7.69
CA SER A 38 6.19 -13.83 -8.98
C SER A 38 6.71 -13.07 -10.20
N PHE A 39 7.15 -11.81 -10.04
CA PHE A 39 7.51 -10.96 -11.17
C PHE A 39 8.70 -10.06 -10.87
N ASN A 40 9.53 -9.84 -11.89
CA ASN A 40 10.34 -8.64 -11.98
C ASN A 40 9.44 -7.46 -12.38
N TRP A 41 9.69 -6.28 -11.82
CA TRP A 41 8.87 -5.09 -12.06
C TRP A 41 9.69 -3.99 -12.74
N LYS A 42 9.12 -3.38 -13.78
CA LYS A 42 9.66 -2.17 -14.43
C LYS A 42 8.60 -1.09 -14.46
N LEU A 43 9.00 0.16 -14.25
CA LEU A 43 8.08 1.30 -14.41
C LEU A 43 7.76 1.50 -15.90
N GLU A 44 6.51 1.85 -16.20
CA GLU A 44 6.10 2.20 -17.57
C GLU A 44 6.95 3.38 -18.07
N ALA A 45 7.28 3.37 -19.37
CA ALA A 45 8.08 4.39 -20.03
C ALA A 45 9.52 4.57 -19.50
N GLY A 46 10.05 3.62 -18.72
CA GLY A 46 11.43 3.68 -18.24
C GLY A 46 11.68 4.83 -17.26
N ILE A 47 10.64 5.29 -16.56
CA ILE A 47 10.75 6.32 -15.53
C ILE A 47 11.69 5.81 -14.43
N GLU A 48 12.68 6.62 -14.07
CA GLU A 48 13.54 6.32 -12.92
C GLU A 48 12.73 6.40 -11.62
N PRO A 49 12.96 5.50 -10.64
CA PRO A 49 12.17 5.48 -9.39
C PRO A 49 12.10 6.82 -8.66
N GLN A 50 13.14 7.65 -8.74
CA GLN A 50 13.20 8.96 -8.09
C GLN A 50 12.31 10.01 -8.78
N ALA A 51 11.96 9.78 -10.05
CA ALA A 51 11.07 10.65 -10.82
C ALA A 51 9.59 10.23 -10.72
N LEU A 52 9.27 9.24 -9.88
CA LEU A 52 7.90 8.80 -9.66
C LEU A 52 7.11 9.91 -8.97
N ASP A 53 6.04 10.37 -9.61
CA ASP A 53 5.12 11.36 -9.05
C ASP A 53 4.44 10.83 -7.79
N MET A 54 4.68 11.46 -6.64
CA MET A 54 4.10 11.13 -5.33
C MET A 54 3.01 12.13 -4.89
N GLU A 55 2.56 13.03 -5.77
CA GLU A 55 1.43 13.91 -5.50
C GLU A 55 0.17 13.10 -5.15
N GLU A 56 -0.69 13.70 -4.35
CA GLU A 56 -1.86 13.05 -3.77
C GLU A 56 -3.15 13.66 -4.32
N LYS A 57 -4.15 12.80 -4.53
CA LYS A 57 -5.53 13.20 -4.78
C LYS A 57 -6.32 13.03 -3.49
N PHE A 58 -6.80 14.15 -2.96
CA PHE A 58 -7.65 14.16 -1.78
C PHE A 58 -9.05 13.64 -2.08
N GLY A 59 -9.63 12.88 -1.15
CA GLY A 59 -10.94 12.23 -1.27
C GLY A 59 -11.31 11.49 0.00
N ILE A 60 -12.23 10.52 -0.09
CA ILE A 60 -12.59 9.63 1.04
C ILE A 60 -11.36 8.87 1.55
N THR A 61 -10.49 8.45 0.62
CA THR A 61 -9.15 7.92 0.90
C THR A 61 -8.12 8.79 0.21
N LEU A 62 -6.91 8.86 0.79
CA LEU A 62 -5.76 9.48 0.16
C LEU A 62 -5.17 8.51 -0.85
N ALA A 63 -5.09 8.93 -2.11
CA ALA A 63 -4.54 8.11 -3.20
C ALA A 63 -3.51 8.91 -3.99
N LYS A 64 -2.62 8.24 -4.72
CA LYS A 64 -1.73 8.92 -5.67
C LYS A 64 -2.55 9.69 -6.71
N ALA A 65 -2.15 10.92 -7.00
CA ALA A 65 -2.75 11.76 -8.04
C ALA A 65 -2.66 11.09 -9.41
N ARG A 66 -1.51 10.47 -9.68
CA ARG A 66 -1.27 9.61 -10.85
C ARG A 66 -1.13 8.15 -10.42
N PRO A 67 -1.95 7.24 -10.96
CA PRO A 67 -1.82 5.81 -10.66
C PRO A 67 -0.43 5.29 -10.99
N LEU A 68 0.11 4.41 -10.13
CA LEU A 68 1.35 3.69 -10.43
C LEU A 68 1.13 2.77 -11.63
N ARG A 69 2.00 2.87 -12.62
CA ARG A 69 2.02 1.98 -13.78
C ARG A 69 3.32 1.21 -13.81
N ALA A 70 3.22 -0.09 -13.57
CA ALA A 70 4.34 -1.01 -13.55
C ALA A 70 4.02 -2.22 -14.42
N ILE A 71 5.01 -2.67 -15.19
CA ILE A 71 4.91 -3.79 -16.11
C ILE A 71 5.58 -4.99 -15.45
N PRO A 72 4.84 -6.09 -15.21
CA PRO A 72 5.43 -7.33 -14.72
C PRO A 72 6.14 -8.05 -15.88
N SER A 73 7.31 -8.60 -15.60
CA SER A 73 7.96 -9.62 -16.44
C SER A 73 8.24 -10.87 -15.60
N PRO A 74 8.35 -12.05 -16.23
CA PRO A 74 8.81 -13.25 -15.54
C PRO A 74 10.09 -12.96 -14.74
N LEU A 75 10.21 -13.62 -13.59
CA LEU A 75 11.41 -13.59 -12.76
C LEU A 75 12.63 -14.10 -13.53
#